data_AF-A0A1A8KSV8-F1
#
_entry.id   AF-A0A1A8KSV8-F1
#
_cell.length_a   1.000
_cell.length_b   1.000
_cell.length_c   1.000
_cell.angle_alpha   90.00
_cell.angle_beta   90.00
_cell.angle_gamma   90.00
#
_symmetry.space_group_name_H-M   'P 1'
#
loop_
_entity.id
_entity.type
_entity.pdbx_description
1 polymer ?
#
loop_
_entity_poly.entity_id
_entity_poly.type
_entity_poly.pdbx_seq_one_letter_code
_entity_poly.pdbx_strand_id
1 'polypeptide(L)'
;SYVKEACELLRKLRADECCLDNFVEDASKDLQNKDAPERKFILDVVSGCVQYKKLLDAVVNMFYGLNKKWVSKGDHSQFVVICYLTMFALDDLGVQNFSNIIKSLGINKMHFFMNFFFSHLTPWIQEEWNGIYDVDFVEKEWIVPLLRWRPEISSLMDQLFEESQVQKAHVKTTQPQEFNLTNPKARPVPEMIPHEEKRKAVRLHSSYSCFSNTLHPTFI
;
A
#
# COMPACT_ATOMS: atom_id res chain seq x y z
N SER A 1 7.97 0.28 -13.77
CA SER A 1 9.21 -0.07 -13.05
C SER A 1 8.98 -1.43 -12.47
N TYR A 2 9.81 -2.42 -12.82
CA TYR A 2 9.56 -3.83 -12.48
C TYR A 2 9.28 -4.05 -10.98
N VAL A 3 9.95 -3.28 -10.12
CA VAL A 3 9.73 -3.32 -8.67
C VAL A 3 8.33 -2.83 -8.28
N LYS A 4 7.79 -1.80 -8.95
CA LYS A 4 6.41 -1.35 -8.72
C LYS A 4 5.41 -2.41 -9.16
N GLU A 5 5.66 -3.08 -10.28
CA GLU A 5 4.83 -4.19 -10.72
C GLU A 5 4.88 -5.36 -9.72
N ALA A 6 6.06 -5.71 -9.18
CA ALA A 6 6.19 -6.69 -8.11
C ALA A 6 5.44 -6.28 -6.83
N CYS A 7 5.48 -5.00 -6.44
CA CYS A 7 4.73 -4.49 -5.30
C CYS A 7 3.21 -4.64 -5.48
N GLU A 8 2.70 -4.35 -6.68
CA GLU A 8 1.27 -4.50 -7.00
C GLU A 8 0.83 -5.96 -7.00
N LEU A 9 1.64 -6.86 -7.58
CA LEU A 9 1.37 -8.30 -7.52
C LEU A 9 1.37 -8.81 -6.08
N LEU A 10 2.37 -8.45 -5.27
CA LEU A 10 2.43 -8.83 -3.87
C LEU A 10 1.24 -8.27 -3.06
N ARG A 11 0.72 -7.10 -3.44
CA ARG A 11 -0.49 -6.52 -2.85
C ARG A 11 -1.74 -7.33 -3.20
N LYS A 12 -1.90 -7.75 -4.46
CA LYS A 12 -3.01 -8.61 -4.91
C LYS A 12 -2.98 -9.97 -4.22
N LEU A 13 -1.82 -10.63 -4.18
CA LEU A 13 -1.66 -11.93 -3.52
C LEU A 13 -2.11 -11.92 -2.05
N ARG A 14 -1.83 -10.84 -1.31
CA ARG A 14 -2.30 -10.69 0.08
C ARG A 14 -3.82 -10.54 0.19
N ALA A 15 -4.48 -10.02 -0.84
CA ALA A 15 -5.93 -9.79 -0.84
C ALA A 15 -6.71 -11.03 -1.25
N ASP A 16 -6.17 -11.86 -2.14
CA ASP A 16 -6.92 -12.93 -2.81
C ASP A 16 -6.86 -14.28 -2.08
N GLU A 17 -6.09 -14.41 -0.99
CA GLU A 17 -5.87 -15.68 -0.24
C GLU A 17 -5.55 -16.91 -1.12
N CYS A 18 -5.00 -16.68 -2.31
CA CYS A 18 -4.68 -17.73 -3.28
C CYS A 18 -3.36 -18.46 -2.95
N CYS A 19 -3.26 -19.73 -3.36
CA CYS A 19 -2.00 -20.46 -3.35
C CYS A 19 -0.97 -19.79 -4.27
N LEU A 20 0.31 -19.77 -3.85
CA LEU A 20 1.40 -19.13 -4.58
C LEU A 20 1.54 -19.64 -6.02
N ASP A 21 1.45 -20.95 -6.23
CA ASP A 21 1.67 -21.54 -7.56
C ASP A 21 0.61 -21.07 -8.57
N ASN A 22 -0.66 -21.09 -8.17
CA ASN A 22 -1.77 -20.59 -8.98
C ASN A 22 -1.59 -19.09 -9.27
N PHE A 23 -1.18 -18.31 -8.25
CA PHE A 23 -0.95 -16.88 -8.40
C PHE A 23 0.21 -16.56 -9.35
N VAL A 24 1.31 -17.30 -9.28
CA VAL A 24 2.47 -17.10 -10.16
C VAL A 24 2.11 -17.42 -11.61
N GLU A 25 1.32 -18.47 -11.85
CA GLU A 25 0.85 -18.81 -13.19
C GLU A 25 -0.04 -17.69 -13.78
N ASP A 26 -0.98 -17.19 -13.00
CA ASP A 26 -1.88 -16.11 -13.43
C ASP A 26 -1.14 -14.78 -13.59
N ALA A 27 -0.25 -14.44 -12.68
CA ALA A 27 0.62 -13.27 -12.81
C ALA A 27 1.53 -13.36 -14.04
N SER A 28 2.01 -14.56 -14.39
CA SER A 28 2.79 -14.78 -15.61
C SER A 28 1.97 -14.51 -16.88
N LYS A 29 0.68 -14.88 -16.89
CA LYS A 29 -0.26 -14.56 -17.98
C LYS A 29 -0.49 -13.05 -18.09
N ASP A 30 -0.70 -12.37 -16.97
CA ASP A 30 -0.90 -10.91 -16.92
C ASP A 30 0.33 -10.11 -17.41
N LEU A 31 1.54 -10.67 -17.26
CA LEU A 31 2.81 -10.07 -17.66
C LEU A 31 3.29 -10.51 -19.06
N GLN A 32 2.43 -11.13 -19.88
CA GLN A 32 2.83 -11.59 -21.23
C GLN A 32 3.30 -10.48 -22.16
N ASN A 33 2.89 -9.23 -21.90
CA ASN A 33 3.34 -8.05 -22.64
C ASN A 33 4.75 -7.58 -22.29
N LYS A 34 5.42 -8.21 -21.31
CA LYS A 34 6.81 -7.92 -20.92
C LYS A 34 7.79 -8.92 -21.50
N ASP A 35 9.02 -8.46 -21.68
CA ASP A 35 10.13 -9.32 -22.11
C ASP A 35 10.40 -10.41 -21.07
N ALA A 36 10.87 -11.58 -21.54
CA ALA A 36 11.06 -12.75 -20.69
C ALA A 36 11.97 -12.50 -19.47
N PRO A 37 13.12 -11.78 -19.58
CA PRO A 37 13.95 -11.46 -18.42
C PRO A 37 13.27 -10.55 -17.39
N GLU A 38 12.50 -9.57 -17.86
CA GLU A 38 11.78 -8.64 -16.98
C GLU A 38 10.68 -9.37 -16.21
N ARG A 39 9.89 -10.18 -16.92
CA ARG A 39 8.84 -11.01 -16.32
C ARG A 39 9.45 -11.96 -15.29
N LYS A 40 10.57 -12.61 -15.62
CA LYS A 40 11.29 -13.49 -14.70
C LYS A 40 11.71 -12.74 -13.43
N PHE A 41 12.35 -11.58 -13.57
CA PHE A 41 12.76 -10.77 -12.42
C PHE A 41 11.58 -10.43 -11.50
N ILE A 42 10.44 -10.01 -12.07
CA ILE A 42 9.24 -9.67 -11.28
C ILE A 42 8.74 -10.90 -10.50
N LEU A 43 8.63 -12.05 -11.17
CA LEU A 43 8.13 -13.28 -10.55
C LEU A 43 9.10 -13.83 -9.49
N ASP A 44 10.41 -13.75 -9.72
CA ASP A 44 11.43 -14.17 -8.76
C ASP A 44 11.37 -13.31 -7.49
N VAL A 45 11.21 -11.99 -7.62
CA VAL A 45 11.04 -11.08 -6.48
C VAL A 45 9.76 -11.39 -5.69
N VAL A 46 8.63 -11.59 -6.37
CA VAL A 46 7.36 -11.92 -5.70
C VAL A 46 7.45 -13.26 -4.99
N SER A 47 7.98 -14.29 -5.66
CA SER A 47 8.14 -15.63 -5.10
C SER A 47 9.06 -15.62 -3.89
N GLY A 48 10.19 -14.91 -3.97
CA GLY A 48 11.11 -14.73 -2.84
C GLY A 48 10.46 -14.01 -1.65
N CYS A 49 9.66 -12.96 -1.90
CA CYS A 49 8.92 -12.28 -0.83
C CYS A 49 7.94 -13.22 -0.10
N VAL A 50 7.36 -14.19 -0.80
CA VAL A 50 6.43 -15.16 -0.21
C VAL A 50 7.18 -16.27 0.52
N GLN A 51 8.25 -16.78 -0.08
CA GLN A 51 9.12 -17.80 0.52
C GLN A 51 9.71 -17.32 1.86
N TYR A 52 10.21 -16.09 1.91
CA TYR A 52 10.81 -15.50 3.11
C TYR A 52 9.83 -14.65 3.94
N LYS A 53 8.51 -14.86 3.77
CA LYS A 53 7.48 -14.03 4.39
C LYS A 53 7.66 -13.84 5.89
N LYS A 54 7.92 -14.92 6.65
CA LYS A 54 8.09 -14.84 8.13
C LYS A 54 9.24 -13.91 8.52
N LEU A 55 10.34 -13.97 7.79
CA LEU A 55 11.55 -13.17 8.02
C LEU A 55 11.31 -11.70 7.71
N LEU A 56 10.71 -11.43 6.55
CA LEU A 56 10.43 -10.07 6.07
C LEU A 56 9.33 -9.40 6.90
N ASP A 57 8.29 -10.15 7.28
CA ASP A 57 7.21 -9.64 8.13
C ASP A 57 7.74 -9.29 9.53
N ALA A 58 8.74 -9.99 10.08
CA ALA A 58 9.35 -9.62 11.36
C ALA A 58 9.94 -8.20 11.33
N VAL A 59 10.69 -7.87 10.27
CA VAL A 59 11.28 -6.53 10.06
C VAL A 59 10.20 -5.48 9.82
N VAL A 60 9.29 -5.75 8.88
CA VAL A 60 8.31 -4.77 8.44
C VAL A 60 7.26 -4.51 9.53
N ASN A 61 6.82 -5.53 10.26
CA ASN A 61 5.89 -5.34 11.37
C ASN A 61 6.53 -4.55 12.52
N MET A 62 7.81 -4.79 12.81
CA MET A 62 8.54 -3.98 13.79
C MET A 62 8.64 -2.51 13.35
N PHE A 63 8.98 -2.27 12.08
CA PHE A 63 9.04 -0.93 11.49
C PHE A 63 7.69 -0.20 11.62
N TYR A 64 6.59 -0.85 11.22
CA TYR A 64 5.26 -0.29 11.37
C TYR A 64 4.91 -0.11 12.85
N GLY A 65 5.23 -1.07 13.72
CA GLY A 65 4.98 -1.02 15.16
C GLY A 65 5.49 0.25 15.82
N LEU A 66 6.74 0.62 15.50
CA LEU A 66 7.41 1.79 16.05
C LEU A 66 7.05 3.10 15.34
N ASN A 67 6.62 3.04 14.08
CA ASN A 67 6.47 4.22 13.22
C ASN A 67 5.06 4.43 12.64
N LYS A 68 4.00 3.82 13.21
CA LYS A 68 2.61 3.83 12.67
C LYS A 68 2.10 5.21 12.23
N LYS A 69 2.52 6.28 12.90
CA LYS A 69 2.09 7.66 12.60
C LYS A 69 2.71 8.24 11.32
N TRP A 70 3.87 7.73 10.91
CA TRP A 70 4.69 8.30 9.84
C TRP A 70 4.67 7.46 8.56
N VAL A 71 4.06 6.29 8.60
CA VAL A 71 4.12 5.29 7.53
C VAL A 71 2.72 4.91 7.07
N SER A 72 2.48 5.03 5.75
CA SER A 72 1.20 4.64 5.16
C SER A 72 1.06 3.12 5.08
N LYS A 73 -0.15 2.60 5.34
CA LYS A 73 -0.45 1.18 5.08
C LYS A 73 -0.30 0.79 3.61
N GLY A 74 -0.52 1.74 2.70
CA GLY A 74 -0.40 1.51 1.25
C GLY A 74 1.04 1.23 0.79
N ASP A 75 2.04 1.55 1.59
CA ASP A 75 3.45 1.32 1.27
C ASP A 75 3.96 -0.06 1.70
N HIS A 76 3.13 -0.88 2.36
CA HIS A 76 3.56 -2.14 2.96
C HIS A 76 4.26 -3.07 1.97
N SER A 77 3.69 -3.28 0.78
CA SER A 77 4.30 -4.13 -0.25
C SER A 77 5.66 -3.60 -0.70
N GLN A 78 5.84 -2.28 -0.73
CA GLN A 78 7.12 -1.66 -1.09
C GLN A 78 8.19 -1.92 -0.03
N PHE A 79 7.84 -1.84 1.26
CA PHE A 79 8.78 -2.15 2.34
C PHE A 79 9.16 -3.63 2.37
N VAL A 80 8.22 -4.53 2.08
CA VAL A 80 8.55 -5.96 1.98
C VAL A 80 9.47 -6.23 0.79
N VAL A 81 9.15 -5.68 -0.39
CA VAL A 81 9.99 -5.87 -1.59
C VAL A 81 11.38 -5.27 -1.40
N ILE A 82 11.50 -4.05 -0.86
CA ILE A 82 12.82 -3.45 -0.67
C ILE A 82 13.63 -4.19 0.41
N CYS A 83 12.98 -4.71 1.45
CA CYS A 83 13.63 -5.56 2.46
C CYS A 83 14.19 -6.84 1.81
N TYR A 84 13.36 -7.54 1.00
CA TYR A 84 13.80 -8.71 0.25
C TYR A 84 15.00 -8.40 -0.65
N LEU A 85 14.92 -7.33 -1.45
CA LEU A 85 16.00 -6.94 -2.36
C LEU A 85 17.29 -6.61 -1.60
N THR A 86 17.17 -5.94 -0.45
CA THR A 86 18.32 -5.61 0.41
C THR A 86 18.99 -6.86 0.96
N MET A 87 18.21 -7.86 1.36
CA MET A 87 18.73 -9.09 1.95
C MET A 87 19.31 -10.07 0.93
N PHE A 88 18.62 -10.26 -0.20
CA PHE A 88 18.87 -11.41 -1.07
C PHE A 88 19.31 -11.06 -2.49
N ALA A 89 19.21 -9.79 -2.90
CA ALA A 89 19.45 -9.40 -4.28
C ALA A 89 20.51 -8.30 -4.45
N LEU A 90 21.08 -7.74 -3.37
CA LEU A 90 22.04 -6.64 -3.48
C LEU A 90 23.30 -7.01 -4.27
N ASP A 91 23.82 -8.23 -4.07
CA ASP A 91 25.02 -8.70 -4.76
C ASP A 91 24.81 -8.78 -6.28
N ASP A 92 23.66 -9.29 -6.73
CA ASP A 92 23.34 -9.41 -8.15
C ASP A 92 22.89 -8.09 -8.77
N LEU A 93 22.17 -7.27 -8.02
CA LEU A 93 21.58 -6.03 -8.49
C LEU A 93 22.64 -4.92 -8.63
N GLY A 94 23.54 -4.84 -7.65
CA GLY A 94 24.50 -3.76 -7.50
C GLY A 94 23.89 -2.43 -7.05
N VAL A 95 24.76 -1.57 -6.50
CA VAL A 95 24.38 -0.30 -5.85
C VAL A 95 23.66 0.67 -6.81
N GLN A 96 24.07 0.73 -8.08
CA GLN A 96 23.48 1.65 -9.06
C GLN A 96 22.02 1.29 -9.41
N ASN A 97 21.73 0.02 -9.64
CA ASN A 97 20.36 -0.40 -9.90
C ASN A 97 19.51 -0.28 -8.63
N PHE A 98 20.08 -0.57 -7.46
CA PHE A 98 19.41 -0.33 -6.18
C PHE A 98 19.05 1.15 -5.98
N SER A 99 19.97 2.06 -6.30
CA SER A 99 19.71 3.52 -6.31
C SER A 99 18.52 3.90 -7.17
N ASN A 100 18.45 3.38 -8.41
CA ASN A 100 17.33 3.62 -9.32
C ASN A 100 15.99 3.11 -8.76
N ILE A 101 16.02 1.95 -8.08
CA ILE A 101 14.84 1.39 -7.42
C ILE A 101 14.37 2.32 -6.29
N ILE A 102 15.28 2.74 -5.40
CA ILE A 102 15.00 3.65 -4.29
C ILE A 102 14.38 4.96 -4.82
N LYS A 103 14.98 5.57 -5.85
CA LYS A 103 14.45 6.77 -6.52
C LYS A 103 13.02 6.53 -7.02
N SER A 104 12.76 5.37 -7.65
CA SER A 104 11.44 5.05 -8.21
C SER A 104 10.35 4.82 -7.15
N LEU A 105 10.71 4.26 -6.00
CA LEU A 105 9.78 3.97 -4.90
C LEU A 105 9.52 5.21 -4.02
N GLY A 106 10.51 6.11 -3.89
CA GLY A 106 10.38 7.37 -3.19
C GLY A 106 11.44 7.51 -2.10
N ILE A 107 12.41 8.40 -2.35
CA ILE A 107 13.63 8.56 -1.56
C ILE A 107 13.35 8.69 -0.05
N ASN A 108 12.49 9.63 0.34
CA ASN A 108 12.26 9.94 1.76
C ASN A 108 11.81 8.72 2.60
N LYS A 109 10.82 7.96 2.12
CA LYS A 109 10.28 6.82 2.87
C LYS A 109 11.23 5.63 2.82
N MET A 110 11.94 5.44 1.72
CA MET A 110 12.95 4.38 1.60
C MET A 110 14.17 4.69 2.48
N HIS A 111 14.59 5.95 2.56
CA HIS A 111 15.61 6.42 3.50
C HIS A 111 15.21 6.15 4.94
N PHE A 112 13.99 6.52 5.31
CA PHE A 112 13.47 6.27 6.64
C PHE A 112 13.46 4.77 7.00
N PHE A 113 13.02 3.91 6.07
CA PHE A 113 13.01 2.47 6.27
C PHE A 113 14.41 1.85 6.31
N MET A 114 15.32 2.22 5.41
CA MET A 114 16.70 1.71 5.38
C MET A 114 17.46 2.09 6.65
N ASN A 115 17.34 3.34 7.10
CA ASN A 115 17.96 3.77 8.35
C ASN A 115 17.42 2.99 9.55
N PHE A 116 16.10 2.75 9.60
CA PHE A 116 15.49 1.88 10.60
C PHE A 116 16.09 0.47 10.53
N PHE A 117 16.09 -0.14 9.33
CA PHE A 117 16.50 -1.52 9.11
C PHE A 117 17.92 -1.78 9.60
N PHE A 118 18.89 -0.96 9.18
CA PHE A 118 20.26 -1.12 9.64
C PHE A 118 20.46 -0.73 11.10
N SER A 119 19.82 0.33 11.61
CA SER A 119 19.98 0.72 13.03
C SER A 119 19.43 -0.33 14.00
N HIS A 120 18.43 -1.11 13.59
CA HIS A 120 17.80 -2.14 14.41
C HIS A 120 18.23 -3.56 14.05
N LEU A 121 19.14 -3.73 13.08
CA LEU A 121 19.53 -5.03 12.54
C LEU A 121 20.03 -5.99 13.62
N THR A 122 21.07 -5.60 14.36
CA THR A 122 21.65 -6.42 15.43
C THR A 122 20.90 -6.35 16.77
N PRO A 123 20.46 -5.17 17.27
CA PRO A 123 19.87 -5.12 18.61
C PRO A 123 18.45 -5.67 18.72
N TRP A 124 17.69 -5.78 17.62
CA TRP A 124 16.28 -6.18 17.67
C TRP A 124 15.90 -7.19 16.59
N ILE A 125 16.23 -6.90 15.33
CA ILE A 125 15.81 -7.74 14.20
C ILE A 125 16.45 -9.11 14.26
N GLN A 126 17.74 -9.18 14.61
CA GLN A 126 18.45 -10.43 14.79
C GLN A 126 17.80 -11.31 15.87
N GLU A 127 17.37 -10.74 16.99
CA GLU A 127 16.69 -11.48 18.06
C GLU A 127 15.36 -12.09 17.57
N GLU A 128 14.57 -11.31 16.83
CA GLU A 128 13.33 -11.80 16.20
C GLU A 128 13.61 -12.94 15.21
N TRP A 129 14.68 -12.83 14.41
CA TRP A 129 15.06 -13.87 13.46
C TRP A 129 15.58 -15.14 14.16
N ASN A 130 16.34 -15.00 15.24
CA ASN A 130 16.80 -16.09 16.09
C ASN A 130 15.64 -16.84 16.77
N GLY A 131 14.48 -16.21 16.94
CA GLY A 131 13.25 -16.88 17.39
C GLY A 131 12.61 -17.79 16.34
N ILE A 132 13.03 -17.67 15.07
CA ILE A 132 12.46 -18.40 13.93
C ILE A 132 13.47 -19.42 13.36
N TYR A 133 14.76 -19.07 13.37
CA TYR A 133 15.85 -19.83 12.77
C TYR A 133 17.00 -20.03 13.76
N ASP A 134 17.89 -20.98 13.43
CA ASP A 134 19.10 -21.22 14.21
C ASP A 134 20.00 -19.97 14.28
N VAL A 135 20.56 -19.70 15.45
CA VAL A 135 21.33 -18.47 15.74
C VAL A 135 22.58 -18.37 14.88
N ASP A 136 23.32 -19.46 14.73
CA ASP A 136 24.56 -19.47 13.94
C ASP A 136 24.24 -19.28 12.45
N PHE A 137 23.13 -19.86 12.00
CA PHE A 137 22.62 -19.65 10.64
C PHE A 137 22.23 -18.18 10.39
N VAL A 138 21.45 -17.57 11.29
CA VAL A 138 21.03 -16.15 11.17
C VAL A 138 22.23 -15.22 11.11
N GLU A 139 23.18 -15.40 12.04
CA GLU A 139 24.39 -14.58 12.10
C GLU A 139 25.17 -14.67 10.79
N LYS A 140 25.49 -15.90 10.37
CA LYS A 140 26.38 -16.16 9.23
C LYS A 140 25.74 -15.82 7.89
N GLU A 141 24.49 -16.21 7.68
CA GLU A 141 23.85 -16.13 6.37
C GLU A 141 23.16 -14.78 6.14
N TRP A 142 22.74 -14.05 7.19
CA TRP A 142 22.00 -12.80 7.03
C TRP A 142 22.64 -11.60 7.70
N ILE A 143 23.03 -11.70 8.97
CA ILE A 143 23.55 -10.53 9.71
C ILE A 143 24.90 -10.09 9.14
N VAL A 144 25.87 -11.01 9.02
CA VAL A 144 27.20 -10.69 8.50
C VAL A 144 27.15 -10.12 7.07
N PRO A 145 26.43 -10.72 6.10
CA PRO A 145 26.30 -10.16 4.75
C PRO A 145 25.63 -8.78 4.72
N LEU A 146 24.61 -8.54 5.54
CA LEU A 146 23.97 -7.22 5.63
C LEU A 146 24.89 -6.17 6.25
N LEU A 147 25.63 -6.53 7.30
CA LEU A 147 26.60 -5.62 7.91
C LEU A 147 27.73 -5.25 6.94
N ARG A 148 28.15 -6.17 6.07
CA ARG A 148 29.10 -5.88 4.99
C ARG A 148 28.59 -4.78 4.07
N TRP A 149 27.31 -4.79 3.72
CA TRP A 149 26.69 -3.81 2.82
C TRP A 149 26.32 -2.48 3.49
N ARG A 150 26.32 -2.41 4.83
CA ARG A 150 25.87 -1.24 5.57
C ARG A 150 26.59 0.07 5.15
N PRO A 151 27.92 0.13 5.00
CA PRO A 151 28.60 1.38 4.64
C PRO A 151 28.16 1.93 3.29
N GLU A 152 28.10 1.08 2.27
CA GLU A 152 27.71 1.44 0.91
C GLU A 152 26.25 1.90 0.84
N ILE A 153 25.36 1.16 1.50
CA ILE A 153 23.94 1.53 1.51
C ILE A 153 23.71 2.81 2.31
N SER A 154 24.37 2.99 3.46
CA SER A 154 24.26 4.25 4.23
C SER A 154 24.71 5.45 3.39
N SER A 155 25.89 5.34 2.74
CA SER A 155 26.40 6.41 1.89
C SER A 155 25.47 6.71 0.72
N LEU A 156 24.91 5.68 0.07
CA LEU A 156 23.92 5.84 -0.98
C LEU A 156 22.68 6.59 -0.46
N MET A 157 22.14 6.18 0.69
CA MET A 157 20.92 6.78 1.23
C MET A 157 21.12 8.25 1.59
N ASP A 158 22.25 8.61 2.21
CA ASP A 158 22.59 10.00 2.53
C ASP A 158 22.69 10.85 1.26
N GLN A 159 23.42 10.39 0.25
CA GLN A 159 23.55 11.07 -1.06
C GLN A 159 22.19 11.31 -1.71
N LEU A 160 21.35 10.27 -1.77
CA LEU A 160 20.01 10.37 -2.35
C LEU A 160 19.11 11.34 -1.59
N PHE A 161 19.19 11.32 -0.25
CA PHE A 161 18.41 12.21 0.58
C PHE A 161 18.81 13.67 0.36
N GLU A 162 20.10 13.98 0.33
CA GLU A 162 20.63 15.32 0.03
C GLU A 162 20.21 15.81 -1.36
N GLU A 163 20.38 14.97 -2.40
CA GLU A 163 19.92 15.27 -3.77
C GLU A 163 18.44 15.68 -3.80
N SER A 164 17.61 14.99 -3.02
CA SER A 164 16.16 15.24 -2.97
C SER A 164 15.79 16.57 -2.29
N GLN A 165 16.62 17.08 -1.37
CA GLN A 165 16.39 18.38 -0.72
C GLN A 165 16.80 19.54 -1.63
N VAL A 166 17.92 19.41 -2.34
CA VAL A 166 18.41 20.43 -3.27
C VAL A 166 17.41 20.67 -4.41
N GLN A 167 16.83 19.60 -4.96
CA GLN A 167 15.81 19.72 -6.01
C GLN A 167 14.56 20.49 -5.54
N LYS A 168 14.12 20.30 -4.29
CA LYS A 168 12.98 21.05 -3.74
C LYS A 168 13.27 22.53 -3.58
N ALA A 169 14.50 22.90 -3.23
CA ALA A 169 14.91 24.29 -3.09
C ALA A 169 14.93 25.05 -4.43
N HIS A 170 15.14 24.36 -5.56
CA HIS A 170 15.22 25.01 -6.88
C HIS A 170 13.84 25.25 -7.53
N VAL A 171 12.75 24.66 -7.03
CA VAL A 171 11.40 24.95 -7.57
C VAL A 171 11.05 26.41 -7.24
N LYS A 172 11.18 27.30 -8.24
CA LYS A 172 10.90 28.73 -8.10
C LYS A 172 9.47 28.94 -7.62
N THR A 173 9.30 29.61 -6.48
CA THR A 173 8.03 30.10 -5.97
C THR A 173 7.30 30.88 -7.07
N THR A 174 6.09 30.46 -7.43
CA THR A 174 5.18 31.26 -8.26
C THR A 174 4.87 32.56 -7.53
N GLN A 175 5.19 33.70 -8.15
CA GLN A 175 4.80 35.00 -7.65
C GLN A 175 3.27 35.13 -7.73
N PRO A 176 2.57 35.51 -6.65
CA PRO A 176 1.14 35.75 -6.70
C PRO A 176 0.84 36.88 -7.68
N GLN A 177 0.06 36.59 -8.72
CA GLN A 177 -0.52 37.63 -9.57
C GLN A 177 -1.79 38.12 -8.89
N GLU A 178 -1.87 39.42 -8.58
CA GLU A 178 -3.09 40.01 -8.05
C GLU A 178 -4.26 39.79 -9.03
N PHE A 179 -5.37 39.27 -8.51
CA PHE A 179 -6.57 39.08 -9.32
C PHE A 179 -7.27 40.42 -9.51
N ASN A 180 -7.73 40.68 -10.73
CA ASN A 180 -8.56 41.85 -10.98
C ASN A 180 -9.92 41.66 -10.30
N LEU A 181 -10.14 42.39 -9.20
CA LEU A 181 -11.44 42.51 -8.53
C LEU A 181 -12.46 43.12 -9.50
N THR A 182 -13.10 42.27 -10.30
CA THR A 182 -14.21 42.69 -11.15
C THR A 182 -15.47 42.65 -10.30
N ASN A 183 -16.13 43.80 -10.14
CA ASN A 183 -17.36 43.91 -9.35
C ASN A 183 -18.39 42.87 -9.84
N PRO A 184 -18.94 42.00 -8.96
CA PRO A 184 -19.83 40.93 -9.39
C PRO A 184 -21.11 41.53 -9.99
N LYS A 185 -21.46 41.09 -11.21
CA LYS A 185 -22.75 41.42 -11.84
C LYS A 185 -23.89 40.93 -10.93
N ALA A 186 -24.84 41.81 -10.62
CA ALA A 186 -26.03 41.48 -9.84
C ALA A 186 -26.77 40.30 -10.48
N ARG A 187 -27.05 39.26 -9.69
CA ARG A 187 -27.85 38.12 -10.13
C ARG A 187 -29.33 38.50 -10.14
N PRO A 188 -30.12 38.09 -11.15
CA PRO A 188 -31.58 38.22 -11.09
C PRO A 188 -32.14 37.42 -9.92
N VAL A 189 -33.09 38.00 -9.20
CA VAL A 189 -33.76 37.37 -8.04
C VAL A 189 -34.69 36.25 -8.54
N PRO A 190 -34.66 35.04 -7.96
CA PRO A 190 -35.59 33.96 -8.31
C PRO A 190 -37.04 34.32 -7.98
N GLU A 191 -37.97 33.99 -8.87
CA GLU A 191 -39.40 34.21 -8.71
C GLU A 191 -39.99 33.28 -7.64
N MET A 192 -40.83 33.81 -6.75
CA MET A 192 -41.42 33.05 -5.64
C MET A 192 -42.41 32.00 -6.15
N ILE A 193 -42.19 30.74 -5.81
CA ILE A 193 -43.08 29.62 -6.15
C ILE A 193 -44.39 29.78 -5.34
N PRO A 194 -45.58 29.64 -5.95
CA PRO A 194 -46.85 29.68 -5.22
C PRO A 194 -46.92 28.62 -4.13
N HIS A 195 -47.35 29.04 -2.94
CA HIS A 195 -47.54 28.17 -1.78
C HIS A 195 -48.75 27.24 -2.01
N GLU A 196 -48.55 25.92 -1.99
CA GLU A 196 -49.66 24.96 -2.02
C GLU A 196 -50.47 25.01 -0.71
N GLU A 197 -51.80 25.09 -0.85
CA GLU A 197 -52.74 25.10 0.26
C GLU A 197 -52.89 23.68 0.84
N LYS A 198 -52.72 23.54 2.17
CA LYS A 198 -52.82 22.24 2.86
C LYS A 198 -54.21 21.64 2.68
N ARG A 199 -54.29 20.44 2.09
CA ARG A 199 -55.54 19.66 1.95
C ARG A 199 -56.15 19.37 3.33
N LYS A 200 -57.46 19.61 3.48
CA LYS A 200 -58.23 19.31 4.70
C LYS A 200 -58.40 17.79 4.89
N ALA A 201 -58.41 17.36 6.15
CA ALA A 201 -58.55 15.96 6.54
C ALA A 201 -59.92 15.36 6.14
N VAL A 202 -59.88 14.12 5.65
CA VAL A 202 -61.05 13.33 5.25
C VAL A 202 -61.74 12.75 6.49
N ARG A 203 -63.07 12.93 6.60
CA ARG A 203 -63.88 12.30 7.67
C ARG A 203 -64.05 10.80 7.38
N LEU A 204 -63.67 9.94 8.32
CA LEU A 204 -64.06 8.53 8.29
C LEU A 204 -65.54 8.40 8.71
N HIS A 205 -66.39 7.86 7.83
CA HIS A 205 -67.67 7.29 8.23
C HIS A 205 -67.48 5.78 8.47
N SER A 206 -67.72 5.37 9.72
CA SER A 206 -67.82 3.98 10.14
C SER A 206 -69.21 3.44 9.81
N SER A 207 -69.29 2.38 9.03
CA SER A 207 -70.48 1.52 8.94
C SER A 207 -70.03 0.11 8.63
N TYR A 208 -69.96 -0.71 9.68
CA TYR A 208 -69.83 -2.16 9.57
C TYR A 208 -71.18 -2.76 9.13
N SER A 209 -71.19 -3.52 8.05
CA SER A 209 -72.24 -4.50 7.75
C SER A 209 -71.58 -5.84 7.42
N CYS A 210 -71.67 -6.78 8.37
CA CYS A 210 -71.28 -8.17 8.17
C CYS A 210 -72.39 -8.88 7.38
N PHE A 211 -72.03 -9.47 6.23
CA PHE A 211 -72.88 -10.42 5.53
C PHE A 211 -72.62 -11.84 6.07
N SER A 212 -73.68 -12.43 6.61
CA SER A 212 -73.79 -13.84 6.95
C SER A 212 -73.90 -14.71 5.70
N ASN A 213 -73.14 -15.81 5.63
CA ASN A 213 -73.50 -16.96 4.80
C ASN A 213 -73.29 -18.26 5.59
N THR A 214 -74.40 -18.96 5.76
CA THR A 214 -74.58 -20.27 6.40
C THR A 214 -74.16 -21.41 5.47
N LEU A 215 -73.56 -22.47 6.05
CA LEU A 215 -73.63 -23.85 5.55
C LEU A 215 -73.32 -24.84 6.70
N HIS A 216 -74.37 -25.54 7.17
CA HIS A 216 -74.34 -26.84 7.87
C HIS A 216 -74.52 -27.95 6.79
N PRO A 217 -74.54 -29.28 7.07
CA PRO A 217 -74.39 -30.05 8.31
C PRO A 217 -73.37 -31.22 8.18
N THR A 218 -73.11 -32.12 9.15
CA THR A 218 -73.86 -33.34 9.55
C THR A 218 -73.00 -34.04 10.64
N PHE A 219 -73.43 -34.16 11.90
CA PHE A 219 -74.18 -35.24 12.57
C PHE A 219 -73.47 -36.61 12.74
N ILE A 220 -73.38 -36.97 14.04
CA ILE A 220 -73.08 -38.24 14.74
C ILE A 220 -71.61 -38.63 14.87
#